data_AF-A0A2P5DVK7-F1
#
_entry.id   AF-A0A2P5DVK7-F1
#
_cell.length_a   1.000
_cell.length_b   1.000
_cell.length_c   1.000
_cell.angle_alpha   90.00
_cell.angle_beta   90.00
_cell.angle_gamma   90.00
#
_symmetry.space_group_name_H-M   'P 1'
#
loop_
_entity.id
_entity.type
_entity.pdbx_description
1 polymer ?
#
loop_
_entity_poly.entity_id
_entity_poly.type
_entity_poly.pdbx_seq_one_letter_code
_entity_poly.pdbx_strand_id
1 'polypeptide(L)'
;MGLTDEDVAKTLLLEPYILLASLKDNIIPCFQVLRQVVGTKENALKVLKAGRWELKYNLKEVLEPNIFLLKSIGVPEPVILKIFVIQPRLLLLKPQQIAEIFAEVVKLGFKPNTSFFVLAFRSMSMIGKTLWEQKMETYKSFGLCEDQVYSVFKKQPLCMMNSEKKIKKMMNLFMTKLNFEPSVICTFPNLLIPSLEKRIIPRCSVLQLLMSTGLVKEGIKLFNHLTMNEEKFVEKLVRKYQQVLPDIVKAHKGKIEFKGFPIVLKM
;
A
#
# COMPACT_ATOMS: atom_id res chain seq x y z
N MET A 1 5.91 22.21 18.29
CA MET A 1 5.51 20.83 17.89
C MET A 1 6.55 20.12 17.03
N GLY A 2 7.41 20.82 16.26
CA GLY A 2 8.41 20.18 15.40
C GLY A 2 7.89 19.83 14.01
N LEU A 3 6.90 20.58 13.54
CA LEU A 3 6.45 20.57 12.15
C LEU A 3 7.32 21.54 11.35
N THR A 4 7.70 21.17 10.13
CA THR A 4 8.35 22.10 9.19
C THR A 4 7.31 22.99 8.51
N ASP A 5 7.75 24.07 7.87
CA ASP A 5 6.86 24.93 7.07
C ASP A 5 6.15 24.13 5.96
N GLU A 6 6.85 23.16 5.35
CA GLU A 6 6.26 22.24 4.38
C GLU A 6 5.17 21.34 4.99
N ASP A 7 5.38 20.84 6.22
CA ASP A 7 4.37 20.05 6.92
C ASP A 7 3.11 20.89 7.21
N VAL A 8 3.30 22.14 7.67
CA VAL A 8 2.21 23.07 7.94
C VAL A 8 1.45 23.37 6.65
N ALA A 9 2.15 23.74 5.58
CA ALA A 9 1.54 24.04 4.28
C ALA A 9 0.74 22.85 3.73
N LYS A 10 1.31 21.63 3.78
CA LYS A 10 0.60 20.41 3.36
C LYS A 10 -0.66 20.18 4.16
N THR A 11 -0.64 20.47 5.45
CA THR A 11 -1.79 20.18 6.29
C THR A 11 -2.89 21.23 6.13
N LEU A 12 -2.54 22.50 5.92
CA LEU A 12 -3.49 23.54 5.53
C LEU A 12 -4.16 23.25 4.18
N LEU A 13 -3.44 22.66 3.22
CA LEU A 13 -4.01 22.25 1.93
C LEU A 13 -5.00 21.08 2.07
N LEU A 14 -4.74 20.15 2.98
CA LEU A 14 -5.57 18.96 3.18
C LEU A 14 -6.77 19.23 4.09
N GLU A 15 -6.61 20.12 5.07
CA GLU A 15 -7.61 20.45 6.10
C GLU A 15 -7.61 21.95 6.42
N PRO A 16 -8.17 22.80 5.54
CA PRO A 16 -8.21 24.25 5.76
C PRO A 16 -8.91 24.66 7.05
N TYR A 17 -9.86 23.84 7.52
CA TYR A 17 -10.67 24.11 8.72
C TYR A 17 -9.87 24.14 10.02
N ILE A 18 -8.62 23.67 10.05
CA ILE A 18 -7.79 23.84 11.25
C ILE A 18 -7.53 25.30 11.60
N LEU A 19 -7.60 26.22 10.62
CA LEU A 19 -7.43 27.64 10.88
C LEU A 19 -8.55 28.17 11.79
N LEU A 20 -9.65 27.42 11.92
CA LEU A 20 -10.75 27.71 12.84
C LEU A 20 -10.51 27.13 14.25
N ALA A 21 -9.48 26.30 14.44
CA ALA A 21 -9.19 25.66 15.73
C ALA A 21 -8.18 26.48 16.54
N SER A 22 -8.43 26.63 17.85
CA SER A 22 -7.48 27.27 18.77
C SER A 22 -6.20 26.45 18.87
N LEU A 23 -5.06 27.10 18.65
CA LEU A 23 -3.75 26.48 18.86
C LEU A 23 -3.58 26.02 20.31
N LYS A 24 -3.95 26.88 21.26
CA LYS A 24 -3.79 26.65 22.70
C LYS A 24 -4.79 25.63 23.23
N ASP A 25 -6.04 25.73 22.80
CA ASP A 25 -7.15 25.00 23.45
C ASP A 25 -7.55 23.73 22.69
N ASN A 26 -7.07 23.55 21.45
CA ASN A 26 -7.40 22.37 20.64
C ASN A 26 -6.14 21.66 20.12
N ILE A 27 -5.32 22.33 19.29
CA ILE A 27 -4.21 21.68 18.58
C ILE A 27 -3.14 21.14 19.54
N ILE A 28 -2.70 21.95 20.50
CA ILE A 28 -1.67 21.56 21.48
C ILE A 28 -2.18 20.42 22.39
N PRO A 29 -3.37 20.50 23.01
CA PRO A 29 -3.95 19.41 23.79
C PRO A 29 -4.09 18.11 23.00
N CYS A 30 -4.60 18.17 21.76
CA CYS A 30 -4.68 17.00 20.90
C CYS A 30 -3.30 16.36 20.68
N PHE A 31 -2.28 17.16 20.38
CA PHE A 31 -0.92 16.64 20.22
C PHE A 31 -0.36 16.01 21.50
N GLN A 32 -0.69 16.55 22.68
CA GLN A 32 -0.30 15.98 23.96
C GLN A 32 -0.94 14.61 24.19
N VAL A 33 -2.24 14.46 23.90
CA VAL A 33 -2.95 13.16 23.95
C VAL A 33 -2.31 12.16 22.99
N LEU A 34 -2.05 12.57 21.75
CA LEU A 34 -1.37 11.70 20.76
C LEU A 34 -0.02 11.22 21.28
N ARG A 35 0.79 12.13 21.84
CA ARG A 35 2.11 11.81 22.40
C ARG A 35 2.03 10.86 23.59
N GLN A 36 1.03 11.03 24.47
CA GLN A 36 0.80 10.10 25.59
C GLN A 36 0.48 8.69 25.07
N VAL A 37 -0.37 8.57 24.05
CA VAL A 37 -0.77 7.27 23.49
C VAL A 37 0.39 6.58 22.76
N VAL A 38 1.14 7.30 21.91
CA VAL A 38 2.20 6.70 21.07
C VAL A 38 3.60 6.74 21.67
N GLY A 39 3.73 7.28 22.88
CA GLY A 39 4.95 7.34 23.69
C GLY A 39 6.03 8.35 23.22
N THR A 40 6.15 8.60 21.92
CA THR A 40 7.22 9.44 21.36
C THR A 40 6.68 10.64 20.58
N LYS A 41 7.46 11.72 20.54
CA LYS A 41 7.13 12.92 19.75
C LYS A 41 7.11 12.60 18.26
N GLU A 42 8.02 11.75 17.81
CA GLU A 42 8.18 11.34 16.42
C GLU A 42 6.96 10.55 15.94
N ASN A 43 6.47 9.59 16.74
CA ASN A 43 5.26 8.86 16.40
C ASN A 43 4.00 9.75 16.49
N ALA A 44 3.96 10.69 17.44
CA ALA A 44 2.85 11.65 17.52
C ALA A 44 2.80 12.53 16.28
N LEU A 45 3.95 12.98 15.77
CA LEU A 45 4.04 13.71 14.50
C LEU A 45 3.65 12.84 13.31
N LYS A 46 4.02 11.55 13.28
CA LYS A 46 3.57 10.63 12.22
C LYS A 46 2.05 10.49 12.22
N VAL A 47 1.44 10.27 13.39
CA VAL A 47 -0.01 10.19 13.54
C VAL A 47 -0.67 11.50 13.14
N LEU A 48 -0.12 12.64 13.57
CA LEU A 48 -0.63 13.97 13.23
C LEU A 48 -0.59 14.25 11.73
N LYS A 49 0.44 13.78 11.02
CA LYS A 49 0.58 13.93 9.56
C LYS A 49 -0.27 12.94 8.77
N ALA A 50 -0.46 11.73 9.30
CA ALA A 50 -1.26 10.67 8.67
C ALA A 50 -2.76 10.83 8.92
N GLY A 51 -3.12 11.38 10.08
CA GLY A 51 -4.46 11.76 10.46
C GLY A 51 -4.78 13.11 9.83
N ARG A 52 -5.78 13.13 8.97
CA ARG A 52 -6.48 14.37 8.65
C ARG A 52 -7.00 14.91 9.98
N TRP A 53 -6.80 16.19 10.25
CA TRP A 53 -7.02 16.86 11.54
C TRP A 53 -8.48 16.76 12.01
N GLU A 54 -8.83 15.60 12.55
CA GLU A 54 -10.13 15.29 13.14
C GLU A 54 -10.20 15.86 14.57
N LEU A 55 -9.80 17.13 14.70
CA LEU A 55 -9.86 18.01 15.89
C LEU A 55 -11.29 18.28 16.37
N LYS A 56 -12.27 17.59 15.77
CA LYS A 56 -13.68 17.61 16.15
C LYS A 56 -13.98 16.65 17.30
N TYR A 57 -13.15 15.63 17.49
CA TYR A 57 -13.38 14.63 18.53
C TYR A 57 -12.56 14.92 19.78
N ASN A 58 -13.13 14.68 20.95
CA ASN A 58 -12.34 14.47 22.14
C ASN A 58 -11.55 13.17 21.95
N LEU A 59 -10.31 13.29 21.44
CA LEU A 59 -9.47 12.15 21.08
C LEU A 59 -9.34 11.15 22.23
N LYS A 60 -9.30 11.63 23.48
CA LYS A 60 -9.20 10.75 24.64
C LYS A 60 -10.43 9.84 24.77
N GLU A 61 -11.62 10.41 24.71
CA GLU A 61 -12.90 9.70 24.82
C GLU A 61 -13.13 8.69 23.68
N VAL A 62 -12.57 8.95 22.50
CA VAL A 62 -12.71 8.04 21.35
C VAL A 62 -11.63 6.95 21.35
N LEU A 63 -10.38 7.30 21.68
CA LEU A 63 -9.27 6.36 21.62
C LEU A 63 -9.32 5.34 22.77
N GLU A 64 -9.66 5.76 23.99
CA GLU A 64 -9.63 4.88 25.17
C GLU A 64 -10.51 3.63 25.02
N PRO A 65 -11.82 3.74 24.65
CA PRO A 65 -12.66 2.55 24.47
C PRO A 65 -12.17 1.64 23.34
N ASN A 66 -11.66 2.21 22.25
CA ASN A 66 -11.19 1.45 21.10
C ASN A 66 -9.86 0.72 21.39
N ILE A 67 -8.96 1.35 22.14
CA ILE A 67 -7.73 0.70 22.64
C ILE A 67 -8.09 -0.41 23.62
N PHE A 68 -9.02 -0.15 24.55
CA PHE A 68 -9.48 -1.15 25.50
C PHE A 68 -10.10 -2.37 24.80
N LEU A 69 -11.00 -2.13 23.82
CA LEU A 69 -11.60 -3.19 23.01
C LEU A 69 -10.54 -4.04 22.31
N LEU A 70 -9.56 -3.42 21.65
CA LEU A 70 -8.51 -4.16 20.95
C LEU A 70 -7.66 -4.99 21.93
N LYS A 71 -7.38 -4.46 23.13
CA LYS A 71 -6.69 -5.22 24.19
C LYS A 71 -7.54 -6.40 24.68
N SER A 72 -8.84 -6.20 24.90
CA SER A 72 -9.73 -7.25 25.43
C SER A 72 -9.94 -8.41 24.46
N ILE A 73 -9.88 -8.15 23.15
CA ILE A 73 -9.93 -9.19 22.10
C ILE A 73 -8.54 -9.75 21.73
N GLY A 74 -7.50 -9.42 22.53
CA GLY A 74 -6.19 -10.06 22.46
C GLY A 74 -5.21 -9.45 21.45
N VAL A 75 -5.44 -8.22 20.97
CA VAL A 75 -4.46 -7.50 20.14
C VAL A 75 -3.36 -6.95 21.05
N PRO A 76 -2.08 -7.33 20.85
CA PRO A 76 -0.99 -6.82 21.68
C PRO A 76 -0.83 -5.30 21.54
N GLU A 77 -0.49 -4.63 22.63
CA GLU A 77 -0.29 -3.18 22.67
C GLU A 77 0.69 -2.65 21.61
N PRO A 78 1.86 -3.28 21.36
CA PRO A 78 2.74 -2.85 20.26
C PRO A 78 2.08 -2.89 18.88
N VAL A 79 1.13 -3.80 18.65
CA VAL A 79 0.37 -3.90 17.40
C VAL A 79 -0.68 -2.80 17.32
N ILE A 80 -1.36 -2.49 18.42
CA ILE A 80 -2.32 -1.36 18.50
C ILE A 80 -1.61 -0.05 18.17
N LEU A 81 -0.44 0.20 18.77
CA LEU A 81 0.38 1.38 18.46
C LEU A 81 0.77 1.43 16.98
N LYS A 82 1.14 0.28 16.40
CA LYS A 82 1.48 0.18 14.98
C LYS A 82 0.27 0.47 14.08
N ILE A 83 -0.92 -0.02 14.43
CA ILE A 83 -2.18 0.31 13.74
C ILE A 83 -2.41 1.81 13.79
N PHE A 84 -2.28 2.41 14.97
CA PHE A 84 -2.53 3.83 15.15
C PHE A 84 -1.56 4.71 14.34
N VAL A 85 -0.27 4.36 14.34
CA VAL A 85 0.75 5.09 13.55
C VAL A 85 0.51 4.94 12.03
N ILE A 86 0.09 3.76 11.57
CA ILE A 86 -0.12 3.50 10.14
C ILE A 86 -1.45 4.06 9.64
N GLN A 87 -2.51 3.97 10.45
CA GLN A 87 -3.86 4.36 10.10
C GLN A 87 -4.61 4.91 11.33
N PRO A 88 -4.37 6.18 11.71
CA PRO A 88 -4.96 6.77 12.92
C PRO A 88 -6.49 6.68 12.97
N ARG A 89 -7.13 6.92 11.82
CA ARG A 89 -8.58 6.89 11.63
C ARG A 89 -9.25 5.59 12.04
N LEU A 90 -8.53 4.47 12.03
CA LEU A 90 -9.10 3.19 12.43
C LEU A 90 -9.57 3.24 13.88
N LEU A 91 -8.77 3.84 14.78
CA LEU A 91 -9.13 4.00 16.19
C LEU A 91 -10.15 5.11 16.44
N LEU A 92 -10.63 5.78 15.39
CA LEU A 92 -11.69 6.78 15.46
C LEU A 92 -13.05 6.24 14.98
N LEU A 93 -13.09 4.99 14.53
CA LEU A 93 -14.32 4.30 14.17
C LEU A 93 -15.16 3.96 15.41
N LYS A 94 -16.44 3.64 15.18
CA LYS A 94 -17.30 3.13 16.25
C LYS A 94 -16.77 1.77 16.73
N PRO A 95 -16.81 1.47 18.05
CA PRO A 95 -16.33 0.19 18.58
C PRO A 95 -16.91 -1.04 17.87
N GLN A 96 -18.21 -1.00 17.51
CA GLN A 96 -18.87 -2.06 16.76
C GLN A 96 -18.20 -2.31 15.40
N GLN A 97 -17.87 -1.26 14.64
CA GLN A 97 -17.21 -1.39 13.33
C GLN A 97 -15.81 -1.99 13.49
N ILE A 98 -15.07 -1.58 14.52
CA ILE A 98 -13.75 -2.15 14.82
C ILE A 98 -13.87 -3.66 15.11
N ALA A 99 -14.86 -4.06 15.90
CA ALA A 99 -15.11 -5.46 16.24
C ALA A 99 -15.52 -6.30 15.01
N GLU A 100 -16.39 -5.77 14.15
CA GLU A 100 -16.82 -6.42 12.90
C GLU A 100 -15.63 -6.65 11.96
N ILE A 101 -14.84 -5.61 11.68
CA ILE A 101 -13.66 -5.71 10.83
C ILE A 101 -12.63 -6.67 11.45
N PHE A 102 -12.43 -6.62 12.77
CA PHE A 102 -11.52 -7.54 13.47
C PHE A 102 -11.94 -8.99 13.26
N ALA A 103 -13.23 -9.29 13.45
CA ALA A 103 -13.77 -10.63 13.27
C ALA A 103 -13.58 -11.13 11.83
N GLU A 104 -13.79 -10.28 10.83
CA GLU A 104 -13.55 -10.61 9.41
C GLU A 104 -12.07 -10.91 9.15
N VAL A 105 -11.16 -10.07 9.63
CA VAL A 105 -9.71 -10.27 9.46
C VAL A 105 -9.24 -11.56 10.13
N VAL A 106 -9.73 -11.88 11.32
CA VAL A 106 -9.42 -13.13 12.03
C VAL A 106 -10.04 -14.33 11.32
N LYS A 107 -11.27 -14.21 10.81
CA LYS A 107 -11.94 -15.26 10.00
C LYS A 107 -11.14 -15.59 8.74
N LEU A 108 -10.47 -14.60 8.13
CA LEU A 108 -9.55 -14.82 7.03
C LEU A 108 -8.21 -15.45 7.47
N GLY A 109 -8.00 -15.72 8.75
CA GLY A 109 -6.84 -16.43 9.28
C GLY A 109 -5.64 -15.55 9.61
N PHE A 110 -5.81 -14.23 9.66
CA PHE A 110 -4.74 -13.34 10.13
C PHE A 110 -4.62 -13.40 11.65
N LYS A 111 -3.40 -13.63 12.14
CA LYS A 111 -3.12 -13.62 13.58
C LYS A 111 -2.91 -12.18 14.07
N PRO A 112 -3.57 -11.75 15.17
CA PRO A 112 -3.58 -10.36 15.65
C PRO A 112 -2.24 -9.84 16.16
N ASN A 113 -1.19 -10.67 16.18
CA ASN A 113 0.17 -10.32 16.56
C ASN A 113 1.12 -10.10 15.36
N THR A 114 0.61 -10.08 14.12
CA THR A 114 1.45 -10.01 12.92
C THR A 114 1.39 -8.65 12.22
N SER A 115 2.45 -8.32 11.47
CA SER A 115 2.42 -7.12 10.61
C SER A 115 1.39 -7.24 9.48
N PHE A 116 1.14 -8.45 8.98
CA PHE A 116 0.13 -8.69 7.95
C PHE A 116 -1.29 -8.44 8.46
N PHE A 117 -1.59 -8.80 9.71
CA PHE A 117 -2.83 -8.42 10.37
C PHE A 117 -3.03 -6.90 10.35
N VAL A 118 -2.01 -6.12 10.70
CA VAL A 118 -2.10 -4.64 10.67
C VAL A 118 -2.44 -4.12 9.27
N LEU A 119 -1.82 -4.68 8.22
CA LEU A 119 -2.10 -4.27 6.84
C LEU A 119 -3.50 -4.69 6.38
N ALA A 120 -3.96 -5.89 6.74
CA ALA A 120 -5.30 -6.37 6.43
C ALA A 120 -6.37 -5.53 7.14
N PHE A 121 -6.17 -5.29 8.43
CA PHE A 121 -7.08 -4.51 9.26
C PHE A 121 -7.21 -3.07 8.76
N ARG A 122 -6.07 -2.44 8.41
CA ARG A 122 -6.06 -1.15 7.70
C ARG A 122 -6.83 -1.21 6.38
N SER A 123 -6.59 -2.24 5.57
CA SER A 123 -7.18 -2.30 4.22
C SER A 123 -8.69 -2.41 4.30
N MET A 124 -9.21 -3.28 5.17
CA MET A 124 -10.65 -3.45 5.37
C MET A 124 -11.29 -2.26 6.10
N SER A 125 -10.60 -1.62 7.06
CA SER A 125 -11.15 -0.41 7.70
C SER A 125 -11.30 0.76 6.72
N MET A 126 -10.44 0.82 5.71
CA MET A 126 -10.46 1.86 4.68
C MET A 126 -11.44 1.56 3.54
N ILE A 127 -11.79 0.29 3.35
CA ILE A 127 -12.60 -0.20 2.25
C ILE A 127 -13.87 -0.78 2.86
N GLY A 128 -14.96 0.00 2.85
CA GLY A 128 -16.25 -0.52 3.27
C GLY A 128 -16.69 -1.74 2.46
N LYS A 129 -17.58 -2.54 3.04
CA LYS A 129 -18.06 -3.82 2.49
C LYS A 129 -18.46 -3.77 1.01
N THR A 130 -19.23 -2.77 0.60
CA THR A 130 -19.67 -2.62 -0.80
C THR A 130 -18.49 -2.47 -1.76
N LEU A 131 -17.51 -1.64 -1.41
CA LEU A 131 -16.33 -1.42 -2.26
C LEU A 131 -15.40 -2.64 -2.23
N TRP A 132 -15.37 -3.38 -1.13
CA TRP A 132 -14.67 -4.65 -1.04
C TRP A 132 -15.25 -5.66 -2.04
N GLU A 133 -16.57 -5.85 -2.04
CA GLU A 133 -17.28 -6.76 -2.95
C GLU A 133 -17.05 -6.36 -4.42
N GLN A 134 -17.14 -5.07 -4.75
CA GLN A 134 -16.84 -4.58 -6.11
C GLN A 134 -15.41 -4.90 -6.58
N LYS A 135 -14.43 -4.79 -5.69
CA LYS A 135 -13.03 -5.15 -6.00
C LYS A 135 -12.84 -6.65 -6.13
N MET A 136 -13.51 -7.44 -5.30
CA MET A 136 -13.53 -8.91 -5.44
C MET A 136 -14.05 -9.31 -6.83
N GLU A 137 -15.19 -8.76 -7.24
CA GLU A 137 -15.77 -9.01 -8.57
C GLU A 137 -14.87 -8.50 -9.69
N THR A 138 -14.17 -7.37 -9.50
CA THR A 138 -13.18 -6.89 -10.48
C THR A 138 -12.02 -7.87 -10.66
N TYR A 139 -11.52 -8.53 -9.61
CA TYR A 139 -10.50 -9.56 -9.78
C TYR A 139 -11.09 -10.82 -10.44
N LYS A 140 -12.31 -11.22 -10.05
CA LYS A 140 -12.99 -12.39 -10.62
C LYS A 140 -13.31 -12.24 -12.11
N SER A 141 -13.57 -11.02 -12.58
CA SER A 141 -13.78 -10.76 -14.01
C SER A 141 -12.56 -11.06 -14.89
N PHE A 142 -11.38 -11.23 -14.30
CA PHE A 142 -10.16 -11.69 -14.98
C PHE A 142 -9.94 -13.19 -14.88
N GLY A 143 -10.95 -13.98 -14.50
CA GLY A 143 -10.86 -15.45 -14.42
C GLY A 143 -10.30 -15.99 -13.11
N LEU A 144 -10.13 -15.15 -12.09
CA LEU A 144 -9.75 -15.61 -10.75
C LEU A 144 -10.97 -16.15 -9.99
N CYS A 145 -10.81 -17.27 -9.29
CA CYS A 145 -11.82 -17.71 -8.33
C CYS A 145 -11.70 -16.94 -7.00
N GLU A 146 -12.74 -17.01 -6.17
CA GLU A 146 -12.79 -16.30 -4.88
C GLU A 146 -11.61 -16.67 -3.97
N ASP A 147 -11.26 -17.96 -3.87
CA ASP A 147 -10.14 -18.43 -3.07
C ASP A 147 -8.79 -17.87 -3.55
N GLN A 148 -8.62 -17.71 -4.86
CA GLN A 148 -7.41 -17.10 -5.43
C GLN A 148 -7.32 -15.63 -5.04
N VAL A 149 -8.43 -14.88 -5.07
CA VAL A 149 -8.45 -13.47 -4.64
C VAL A 149 -8.15 -13.34 -3.14
N TYR A 150 -8.72 -14.20 -2.31
CA TYR A 150 -8.37 -14.23 -0.88
C TYR A 150 -6.91 -14.61 -0.65
N SER A 151 -6.36 -15.54 -1.43
CA SER A 151 -4.94 -15.92 -1.36
C SER A 151 -4.02 -14.73 -1.70
N VAL A 152 -4.37 -13.94 -2.72
CA VAL A 152 -3.70 -12.68 -3.06
C VAL A 152 -3.75 -11.72 -1.88
N PHE A 153 -4.93 -11.49 -1.31
CA PHE A 153 -5.13 -10.59 -0.18
C PHE A 153 -4.33 -11.01 1.05
N LYS A 154 -4.31 -12.31 1.39
CA LYS A 154 -3.52 -12.84 2.51
C LYS A 154 -2.03 -12.56 2.37
N LYS A 155 -1.50 -12.69 1.16
CA LYS A 155 -0.08 -12.46 0.86
C LYS A 155 0.27 -10.97 0.73
N GLN A 156 -0.68 -10.14 0.30
CA GLN A 156 -0.49 -8.70 0.11
C GLN A 156 -1.80 -7.92 0.33
N PRO A 157 -2.14 -7.57 1.58
CA PRO A 157 -3.44 -6.96 1.87
C PRO A 157 -3.67 -5.60 1.17
N LEU A 158 -2.59 -4.87 0.90
CA LEU A 158 -2.67 -3.56 0.25
C LEU A 158 -3.12 -3.64 -1.22
N CYS A 159 -3.21 -4.84 -1.82
CA CYS A 159 -3.73 -5.01 -3.18
C CYS A 159 -5.17 -4.48 -3.32
N MET A 160 -5.97 -4.55 -2.25
CA MET A 160 -7.35 -4.07 -2.21
C MET A 160 -7.41 -2.54 -2.09
N MET A 161 -6.33 -1.87 -1.65
CA MET A 161 -6.31 -0.39 -1.59
C MET A 161 -6.27 0.28 -2.98
N ASN A 162 -5.92 -0.46 -4.04
CA ASN A 162 -5.92 0.06 -5.40
C ASN A 162 -7.34 0.32 -5.91
N SER A 163 -7.58 1.41 -6.63
CA SER A 163 -8.86 1.63 -7.31
C SER A 163 -9.14 0.54 -8.35
N GLU A 164 -10.41 0.27 -8.64
CA GLU A 164 -10.79 -0.70 -9.69
C GLU A 164 -10.15 -0.36 -11.03
N LYS A 165 -10.10 0.93 -11.38
CA LYS A 165 -9.40 1.41 -12.58
C LYS A 165 -7.93 1.00 -12.61
N LYS A 166 -7.23 1.10 -11.48
CA LYS A 166 -5.82 0.68 -11.38
C LYS A 166 -5.70 -0.84 -11.48
N ILE A 167 -6.58 -1.59 -10.81
CA ILE A 167 -6.61 -3.07 -10.88
C ILE A 167 -6.79 -3.51 -12.34
N LYS A 168 -7.83 -3.01 -13.03
CA LYS A 168 -8.14 -3.34 -14.43
C LYS A 168 -6.96 -3.03 -15.37
N LYS A 169 -6.36 -1.84 -15.26
CA LYS A 169 -5.18 -1.47 -16.06
C LYS A 169 -4.01 -2.43 -15.88
N MET A 170 -3.76 -2.84 -14.63
CA MET A 170 -2.64 -3.69 -14.28
C MET A 170 -2.85 -5.14 -14.74
N MET A 171 -4.04 -5.69 -14.50
CA MET A 171 -4.42 -7.02 -14.98
C MET A 171 -4.36 -7.08 -16.51
N ASN A 172 -4.90 -6.07 -17.21
CA ASN A 172 -4.80 -5.96 -18.67
C ASN A 172 -3.34 -5.94 -19.14
N LEU A 173 -2.45 -5.17 -18.51
CA LEU A 173 -1.04 -5.16 -18.88
C LEU A 173 -0.41 -6.55 -18.74
N PHE A 174 -0.65 -7.21 -17.60
CA PHE A 174 -0.05 -8.53 -17.32
C PHE A 174 -0.56 -9.60 -18.29
N MET A 175 -1.85 -9.61 -18.57
CA MET A 175 -2.43 -10.62 -19.47
C MET A 175 -2.10 -10.33 -20.94
N THR A 176 -2.17 -9.08 -21.39
CA THR A 176 -2.05 -8.75 -22.83
C THR A 176 -0.64 -8.44 -23.31
N LYS A 177 0.21 -7.85 -22.45
CA LYS A 177 1.59 -7.47 -22.83
C LYS A 177 2.64 -8.40 -22.26
N LEU A 178 2.37 -9.03 -21.11
CA LEU A 178 3.27 -10.00 -20.49
C LEU A 178 2.86 -11.45 -20.72
N ASN A 179 1.66 -11.69 -21.27
CA ASN A 179 1.07 -13.02 -21.48
C ASN A 179 1.05 -13.86 -20.19
N PHE A 180 0.78 -13.22 -19.05
CA PHE A 180 0.64 -13.92 -17.77
C PHE A 180 -0.78 -14.42 -17.60
N GLU A 181 -0.89 -15.70 -17.23
CA GLU A 181 -2.13 -16.23 -16.71
C GLU A 181 -2.49 -15.53 -15.38
N PRO A 182 -3.78 -15.27 -15.11
CA PRO A 182 -4.22 -14.65 -13.86
C PRO A 182 -3.69 -15.35 -12.62
N SER A 183 -3.62 -16.69 -12.64
CA SER A 183 -3.11 -17.52 -11.55
C SER A 183 -1.64 -17.23 -11.19
N VAL A 184 -0.82 -16.84 -12.17
CA VAL A 184 0.57 -16.45 -11.97
C VAL A 184 0.64 -15.19 -11.11
N ILE A 185 -0.26 -14.22 -11.32
CA ILE A 185 -0.31 -12.98 -10.53
C ILE A 185 -0.60 -13.31 -9.05
N CYS A 186 -1.39 -14.36 -8.78
CA CYS A 186 -1.66 -14.84 -7.42
C CYS A 186 -0.43 -15.41 -6.69
N THR A 187 0.59 -15.82 -7.45
CA THR A 187 1.87 -16.25 -6.88
C THR A 187 2.79 -15.07 -6.55
N PHE A 188 2.61 -13.91 -7.20
CA PHE A 188 3.42 -12.70 -7.01
C PHE A 188 2.60 -11.42 -6.75
N PRO A 189 1.81 -11.37 -5.68
CA PRO A 189 0.85 -10.28 -5.44
C PRO A 189 1.53 -8.93 -5.12
N ASN A 190 2.84 -8.92 -4.84
CA ASN A 190 3.63 -7.69 -4.69
C ASN A 190 3.73 -6.86 -5.97
N LEU A 191 3.45 -7.45 -7.15
CA LEU A 191 3.33 -6.70 -8.40
C LEU A 191 2.17 -5.71 -8.39
N LEU A 192 1.19 -5.92 -7.50
CA LEU A 192 -0.01 -5.11 -7.44
C LEU A 192 0.21 -3.75 -6.74
N ILE A 193 1.37 -3.54 -6.12
CA ILE A 193 1.65 -2.36 -5.29
C ILE A 193 2.28 -1.20 -6.07
N PRO A 194 3.37 -1.41 -6.84
CA PRO A 194 4.04 -0.34 -7.57
C PRO A 194 3.13 0.49 -8.50
N SER A 195 3.60 1.68 -8.87
CA SER A 195 2.98 2.43 -9.97
C SER A 195 3.25 1.71 -11.30
N LEU A 196 2.18 1.50 -12.06
CA LEU A 196 2.26 0.89 -13.38
C LEU A 196 3.10 1.76 -14.32
N GLU A 197 2.75 3.04 -14.37
CA GLU A 197 3.31 4.01 -15.31
C GLU A 197 4.72 4.46 -14.92
N LYS A 198 4.98 4.63 -13.62
CA LYS A 198 6.28 5.15 -13.13
C LYS A 198 7.30 4.06 -12.83
N ARG A 199 6.89 2.81 -12.63
CA ARG A 199 7.81 1.73 -12.24
C ARG A 199 7.67 0.48 -13.10
N ILE A 200 6.49 -0.13 -13.21
CA ILE A 200 6.36 -1.43 -13.89
C ILE A 200 6.69 -1.29 -15.39
N ILE A 201 6.03 -0.38 -16.10
CA ILE A 201 6.20 -0.21 -17.55
C ILE A 201 7.65 0.19 -17.91
N PRO A 202 8.28 1.21 -17.28
CA PRO A 202 9.67 1.56 -17.59
C PRO A 202 10.65 0.38 -17.38
N ARG A 203 10.42 -0.43 -16.34
CA ARG A 203 11.25 -1.61 -16.07
C ARG A 203 11.02 -2.72 -17.08
N CYS A 204 9.77 -2.93 -17.52
CA CYS A 204 9.47 -3.82 -18.63
C CYS A 204 10.16 -3.35 -19.91
N SER A 205 10.17 -2.05 -20.24
CA SER A 205 10.88 -1.51 -21.40
C SER A 205 12.39 -1.77 -21.34
N VAL A 206 13.02 -1.59 -20.17
CA VAL A 206 14.45 -1.92 -19.97
C VAL A 206 14.71 -3.40 -20.21
N LEU A 207 13.88 -4.26 -19.62
CA LEU A 207 14.02 -5.71 -19.76
C LEU A 207 13.76 -6.17 -21.21
N GLN A 208 12.80 -5.55 -21.90
CA GLN A 208 12.54 -5.79 -23.32
C GLN A 208 13.80 -5.53 -24.15
N LEU A 209 14.43 -4.37 -24.00
CA LEU A 209 15.66 -4.04 -24.72
C LEU A 209 16.81 -5.01 -24.41
N LEU A 210 16.98 -5.38 -23.15
CA LEU A 210 18.01 -6.33 -22.72
C LEU A 210 17.77 -7.74 -23.28
N MET A 211 16.52 -8.18 -23.37
CA MET A 211 16.16 -9.47 -23.96
C MET A 211 16.32 -9.44 -25.48
N SER A 212 15.88 -8.37 -26.15
CA SER A 212 16.01 -8.21 -27.61
C SER A 212 17.45 -8.16 -28.09
N THR A 213 18.39 -7.78 -27.23
CA THR A 213 19.84 -7.75 -27.53
C THR A 213 20.58 -8.98 -27.03
N GLY A 214 19.89 -9.96 -26.43
CA GLY A 214 20.50 -11.17 -25.88
C GLY A 214 21.38 -10.95 -24.64
N LEU A 215 21.44 -9.72 -24.10
CA LEU A 215 22.20 -9.37 -22.89
C LEU A 215 21.63 -10.01 -21.62
N VAL A 216 20.36 -10.39 -21.67
CA VAL A 216 19.64 -11.10 -20.62
C VAL A 216 18.82 -12.23 -21.25
N LYS A 217 18.96 -13.45 -20.70
CA LYS A 217 18.31 -14.67 -21.20
C LYS A 217 16.95 -14.94 -20.54
N GLU A 218 16.23 -15.91 -21.09
CA GLU A 218 15.10 -16.58 -20.45
C GLU A 218 15.48 -17.10 -19.05
N GLY A 219 14.53 -17.09 -18.11
CA GLY A 219 14.72 -17.58 -16.73
C GLY A 219 15.22 -16.53 -15.73
N ILE A 220 15.26 -15.24 -16.10
CA ILE A 220 15.47 -14.20 -15.09
C ILE A 220 14.36 -14.22 -14.05
N LYS A 221 14.71 -13.86 -12.81
CA LYS A 221 13.76 -13.58 -11.74
C LYS A 221 12.98 -12.30 -12.05
N LEU A 222 12.15 -12.32 -13.10
CA LEU A 222 11.46 -11.17 -13.67
C LEU A 222 10.70 -10.38 -12.60
N PHE A 223 9.91 -11.07 -11.80
CA PHE A 223 9.16 -10.46 -10.70
C PHE A 223 10.05 -9.74 -9.70
N ASN A 224 11.25 -10.27 -9.42
CA ASN A 224 12.20 -9.59 -8.55
C ASN A 224 12.71 -8.30 -9.20
N HIS A 225 12.97 -8.28 -10.51
CA HIS A 225 13.37 -7.06 -11.22
C HIS A 225 12.26 -6.01 -11.26
N LEU A 226 11.00 -6.44 -11.44
CA LEU A 226 9.86 -5.52 -11.43
C LEU A 226 9.58 -4.91 -10.04
N THR A 227 9.89 -5.65 -8.96
CA THR A 227 9.53 -5.26 -7.58
C THR A 227 10.70 -4.76 -6.72
N MET A 228 11.96 -4.99 -7.10
CA MET A 228 13.12 -4.55 -6.32
C MET A 228 13.17 -3.03 -6.14
N ASN A 229 13.93 -2.57 -5.14
CA ASN A 229 14.13 -1.14 -4.94
C ASN A 229 14.84 -0.50 -6.15
N GLU A 230 14.78 0.83 -6.22
CA GLU A 230 15.27 1.58 -7.37
C GLU A 230 16.78 1.48 -7.55
N GLU A 231 17.52 1.65 -6.46
CA GLU A 231 18.98 1.58 -6.46
C GLU A 231 19.49 0.26 -7.03
N LYS A 232 18.97 -0.87 -6.54
CA LYS A 232 19.33 -2.20 -7.04
C LYS A 232 18.94 -2.40 -8.50
N PHE A 233 17.80 -1.86 -8.94
CA PHE A 233 17.39 -1.96 -10.33
C PHE A 233 18.37 -1.20 -11.24
N VAL A 234 18.68 0.05 -10.88
CA VAL A 234 19.59 0.91 -11.62
C VAL A 234 20.98 0.30 -11.70
N GLU A 235 21.51 -0.20 -10.58
CA GLU A 235 22.82 -0.84 -10.55
C GLU A 235 22.87 -2.08 -11.45
N LYS A 236 21.91 -2.99 -11.31
CA LYS A 236 21.94 -4.31 -11.98
C LYS A 236 21.57 -4.28 -13.45
N LEU A 237 20.67 -3.38 -13.86
CA LEU A 237 20.06 -3.41 -15.20
C LEU A 237 20.26 -2.13 -16.00
N VAL A 238 20.52 -0.98 -15.35
CA VAL A 238 20.74 0.29 -16.06
C VAL A 238 22.23 0.57 -16.20
N ARG A 239 22.93 0.85 -15.09
CA ARG A 239 24.37 1.19 -15.08
C ARG A 239 25.23 0.11 -15.70
N LYS A 240 24.92 -1.16 -15.42
CA LYS A 240 25.65 -2.31 -15.97
C LYS A 240 25.68 -2.32 -17.50
N TYR A 241 24.60 -1.89 -18.15
CA TYR A 241 24.42 -2.03 -19.59
C TYR A 241 24.37 -0.70 -20.35
N GLN A 242 24.30 0.45 -19.68
CA GLN A 242 24.12 1.75 -20.33
C GLN A 242 25.24 2.14 -21.31
N GLN A 243 26.46 1.61 -21.15
CA GLN A 243 27.57 1.88 -22.08
C GLN A 243 27.42 1.09 -23.38
N VAL A 244 26.86 -0.12 -23.30
CA VAL A 244 26.65 -1.01 -24.46
C VAL A 244 25.30 -0.73 -25.13
N LEU A 245 24.28 -0.34 -24.34
CA LEU A 245 22.93 -0.04 -24.81
C LEU A 245 22.41 1.26 -24.16
N PRO A 246 22.82 2.44 -24.66
CA PRO A 246 22.46 3.75 -24.08
C PRO A 246 20.95 4.00 -23.97
N ASP A 247 20.16 3.40 -24.86
CA ASP A 247 18.70 3.52 -24.86
C ASP A 247 18.03 2.92 -23.61
N ILE A 248 18.72 2.06 -22.84
CA ILE A 248 18.23 1.60 -21.53
C ILE A 248 17.94 2.78 -20.58
N VAL A 249 18.75 3.84 -20.65
CA VAL A 249 18.53 5.04 -19.81
C VAL A 249 17.24 5.75 -20.23
N LYS A 250 16.93 5.78 -21.53
CA LYS A 250 15.68 6.36 -22.04
C LYS A 250 14.48 5.49 -21.66
N ALA A 251 14.59 4.16 -21.78
CA ALA A 251 13.57 3.21 -21.33
C ALA A 251 13.28 3.35 -19.84
N HIS A 252 14.31 3.43 -19.00
CA HIS A 252 14.18 3.61 -17.56
C HIS A 252 13.45 4.91 -17.19
N LYS A 253 13.64 5.98 -17.98
CA LYS A 253 12.93 7.26 -17.83
C LYS A 253 11.51 7.25 -18.42
N GLY A 254 11.01 6.09 -18.88
CA GLY A 254 9.69 5.95 -19.49
C GLY A 254 9.56 6.57 -20.89
N LYS A 255 10.68 6.81 -21.58
CA LYS A 255 10.69 7.41 -22.93
C LYS A 255 10.65 6.37 -24.06
N ILE A 256 10.65 5.09 -23.72
CA ILE A 256 10.53 3.98 -24.68
C ILE A 256 9.31 3.17 -24.28
N GLU A 257 8.37 3.04 -25.22
CA GLU A 257 7.15 2.27 -25.05
C GLU A 257 7.45 0.78 -24.88
N PHE A 258 6.80 0.15 -23.89
CA PHE A 258 6.85 -1.29 -23.72
C PHE A 258 5.88 -1.97 -24.70
N LYS A 259 6.40 -2.77 -25.62
CA LYS A 259 5.60 -3.45 -26.65
C LYS A 259 5.25 -4.90 -26.31
N GLY A 260 5.87 -5.47 -25.29
CA GLY A 260 5.82 -6.88 -24.96
C GLY A 260 7.23 -7.48 -24.95
N PHE A 261 7.40 -8.62 -24.28
CA PHE A 261 8.70 -9.30 -24.30
C PHE A 261 8.90 -10.06 -25.62
N PRO A 262 10.12 -10.08 -26.17
CA PRO A 262 10.41 -10.71 -27.46
C PRO A 262 10.43 -12.26 -27.38
N ILE A 263 10.30 -12.81 -26.17
CA ILE A 263 10.40 -14.23 -25.85
C ILE A 263 9.23 -14.63 -24.96
N VAL A 264 8.72 -15.85 -25.12
CA VAL A 264 7.72 -16.41 -24.23
C VAL A 264 8.39 -16.73 -22.90
N LEU A 265 7.96 -16.06 -21.84
CA LEU A 265 8.50 -16.31 -20.51
C LEU A 265 7.99 -17.66 -20.01
N LYS A 266 8.89 -18.62 -19.80
CA LYS A 266 8.57 -19.83 -19.03
C LYS A 266 8.37 -19.43 -17.56
N MET A 267 7.18 -19.67 -17.03
CA MET A 267 6.77 -19.27 -15.68
C MET A 267 6.54 -20.49 -14.81
#